data_AF-A0A1C2EA15-F1
#
_entry.id   AF-A0A1C2EA15-F1
#
_cell.length_a   1.000
_cell.length_b   1.000
_cell.length_c   1.000
_cell.angle_alpha   90.00
_cell.angle_beta   90.00
_cell.angle_gamma   90.00
#
_symmetry.space_group_name_H-M   'P 1'
#
loop_
_entity.id
_entity.type
_entity.pdbx_description
1 polymer ?
#
loop_
_entity_poly.entity_id
_entity_poly.type
_entity_poly.pdbx_seq_one_letter_code
_entity_poly.pdbx_strand_id
1 'polypeptide(L)'
;MSNLKLGKLPDRTPSKITISISADLSQALNDYAAVYRQTYGQSETLAELIPFMLGVFLESDRVFVKARREGLRSSGNRTKGEI
;
A
#
# COMPACT_ATOMS: atom_id res chain seq x y z
N MET A 1 14.30 -32.73 14.30
CA MET A 1 13.19 -32.03 13.61
C MET A 1 13.77 -30.82 12.87
N SER A 2 14.15 -31.01 11.62
CA SER A 2 14.75 -29.96 10.76
C SER A 2 13.67 -28.98 10.32
N ASN A 3 13.67 -27.77 10.89
CA ASN A 3 12.82 -26.68 10.42
C ASN A 3 13.25 -26.23 9.01
N LEU A 4 12.28 -26.02 8.12
CA LEU A 4 12.48 -25.44 6.80
C LEU A 4 13.17 -24.08 6.93
N LYS A 5 14.31 -23.90 6.24
CA LYS A 5 15.03 -22.61 6.16
C LYS A 5 14.25 -21.53 5.42
N LEU A 6 13.23 -21.92 4.66
CA LEU A 6 12.29 -21.00 4.05
C LEU A 6 11.06 -20.94 4.95
N GLY A 7 10.95 -19.86 5.73
CA GLY A 7 9.71 -19.52 6.42
C GLY A 7 8.56 -19.38 5.42
N LYS A 8 7.33 -19.51 5.91
CA LYS A 8 6.11 -19.36 5.09
C LYS A 8 6.24 -18.12 4.20
N LEU A 9 6.04 -18.30 2.89
CA LEU A 9 6.04 -17.19 1.95
C LEU A 9 5.08 -16.10 2.45
N PRO A 10 5.42 -14.81 2.31
CA PRO A 10 4.55 -13.73 2.74
C PRO A 10 3.18 -13.91 2.08
N ASP A 11 2.12 -13.68 2.84
CA ASP A 11 0.77 -13.73 2.33
C ASP A 11 0.64 -12.74 1.17
N ARG A 12 0.42 -13.26 -0.03
CA ARG A 12 0.24 -12.48 -1.26
C ARG A 12 -1.23 -12.31 -1.61
N THR A 13 -2.14 -12.65 -0.70
CA THR A 13 -3.57 -12.56 -0.96
C THR A 13 -3.94 -11.09 -1.16
N PRO A 14 -4.42 -10.69 -2.35
CA PRO A 14 -4.84 -9.33 -2.59
C PRO A 14 -6.02 -9.01 -1.65
N SER A 15 -5.87 -7.99 -0.82
CA SER A 15 -6.92 -7.51 0.07
C SER A 15 -7.81 -6.52 -0.68
N LYS A 16 -9.07 -6.89 -0.92
CA LYS A 16 -10.05 -5.99 -1.53
C LYS A 16 -10.60 -5.02 -0.48
N ILE A 17 -10.49 -3.72 -0.74
CA ILE A 17 -11.06 -2.68 0.10
C ILE A 17 -12.13 -1.94 -0.73
N THR A 18 -13.35 -1.88 -0.21
CA THR A 18 -14.43 -1.06 -0.80
C THR A 18 -14.48 0.28 -0.05
N ILE A 19 -14.40 1.39 -0.78
CA ILE A 19 -14.46 2.75 -0.22
C ILE A 19 -15.56 3.57 -0.90
N SER A 20 -16.12 4.52 -0.17
CA SER A 20 -16.97 5.57 -0.73
C SER A 20 -16.15 6.86 -0.83
N ILE A 21 -16.18 7.51 -1.98
CA ILE A 21 -15.50 8.77 -2.25
C ILE A 21 -16.51 9.85 -2.63
N SER A 22 -16.15 11.13 -2.45
CA SER A 22 -16.98 12.23 -2.92
C SER A 22 -17.06 12.27 -4.45
N ALA A 23 -18.11 12.90 -4.98
CA ALA A 23 -18.26 13.12 -6.42
C ALA A 23 -17.05 13.89 -6.99
N ASP A 24 -16.57 14.92 -6.27
CA ASP A 24 -15.43 15.73 -6.69
C ASP A 24 -14.16 14.91 -6.83
N LEU A 25 -13.88 14.01 -5.88
CA LEU A 25 -12.70 13.13 -5.97
C LEU A 25 -12.84 12.13 -7.12
N SER A 26 -14.05 11.60 -7.34
CA SER A 26 -14.32 10.72 -8.48
C SER A 26 -14.03 11.43 -9.81
N GLN A 27 -14.50 12.67 -9.97
CA GLN A 27 -14.24 13.46 -11.17
C GLN A 27 -12.74 13.72 -11.37
N ALA A 28 -12.05 14.17 -10.32
CA ALA A 28 -10.62 14.44 -10.37
C ALA A 28 -9.79 13.19 -10.74
N LEU A 29 -10.18 12.02 -10.25
CA LEU A 29 -9.54 10.75 -10.60
C LEU A 29 -9.74 10.40 -12.08
N ASN A 30 -10.95 10.58 -12.61
CA ASN A 30 -11.23 10.36 -14.03
C ASN A 30 -10.44 11.33 -14.93
N ASP A 31 -10.38 12.60 -14.55
CA ASP A 31 -9.59 13.60 -15.28
C ASP A 31 -8.10 13.24 -15.27
N TYR A 32 -7.59 12.80 -14.13
CA TYR A 32 -6.21 12.31 -14.02
C TYR A 32 -5.94 11.12 -14.95
N ALA A 33 -6.85 10.15 -15.01
CA ALA A 33 -6.70 9.00 -15.91
C ALA A 33 -6.69 9.43 -17.39
N ALA A 34 -7.51 10.42 -17.75
CA ALA A 34 -7.50 10.99 -19.10
C ALA A 34 -6.17 11.69 -19.43
N VAL A 35 -5.59 12.43 -18.47
CA VAL A 35 -4.27 13.06 -18.63
C VAL A 35 -3.15 12.03 -18.71
N TYR A 36 -3.19 10.99 -17.86
CA TYR A 36 -2.22 9.89 -17.88
C TYR A 36 -2.19 9.22 -19.25
N ARG A 37 -3.37 8.91 -19.80
CA ARG A 37 -3.49 8.33 -21.14
C ARG A 37 -2.96 9.23 -22.24
N GLN A 38 -3.22 10.53 -22.17
CA GLN A 38 -2.68 11.48 -23.13
C GLN A 38 -1.14 11.58 -23.04
N THR A 39 -0.60 11.51 -21.83
CA THR A 39 0.84 11.65 -21.59
C THR A 39 1.62 10.40 -22.02
N TYR A 40 1.11 9.21 -21.70
CA TYR A 40 1.85 7.95 -21.88
C TYR A 40 1.28 7.05 -22.98
N GLY A 41 0.15 7.41 -23.60
CA GLY A 41 -0.55 6.58 -24.58
C GLY A 41 -1.21 5.33 -24.01
N GLN A 42 -1.09 5.09 -22.69
CA GLN A 42 -1.60 3.91 -22.00
C GLN A 42 -2.92 4.22 -21.28
N SER A 43 -3.91 3.37 -21.49
CA SER A 43 -5.22 3.49 -20.85
C SER A 43 -5.30 2.55 -19.65
N GLU A 44 -4.89 3.05 -18.48
CA GLU A 44 -5.02 2.33 -17.21
C GLU A 44 -6.35 2.68 -16.54
N THR A 45 -6.96 1.70 -15.87
CA THR A 45 -8.20 1.93 -15.11
C THR A 45 -7.91 2.62 -13.77
N LEU A 46 -8.91 3.27 -13.17
CA LEU A 46 -8.78 3.79 -11.81
C LEU A 46 -8.43 2.70 -10.79
N ALA A 47 -8.90 1.47 -11.00
CA ALA A 47 -8.61 0.33 -10.13
C ALA A 47 -7.12 -0.07 -10.16
N GLU A 48 -6.42 0.23 -11.24
CA GLU A 48 -4.97 0.05 -11.37
C GLU A 48 -4.23 1.26 -10.85
N LEU A 49 -4.63 2.47 -11.24
CA LEU A 49 -3.96 3.72 -10.88
C LEU A 49 -4.02 4.02 -9.38
N ILE A 50 -5.17 3.82 -8.72
CA ILE A 50 -5.35 4.18 -7.30
C ILE A 50 -4.36 3.44 -6.39
N PRO A 51 -4.18 2.10 -6.48
CA PRO A 51 -3.15 1.40 -5.71
C PRO A 51 -1.74 1.97 -5.89
N PHE A 52 -1.34 2.31 -7.12
CA PHE A 52 -0.03 2.92 -7.38
C PHE A 52 0.08 4.33 -6.78
N MET A 53 -0.95 5.16 -6.94
CA MET A 53 -1.00 6.50 -6.34
C MET A 53 -0.88 6.44 -4.82
N LEU A 54 -1.60 5.53 -4.16
CA LEU A 54 -1.52 5.33 -2.72
C LEU A 54 -0.14 4.82 -2.29
N GLY A 55 0.47 3.92 -3.06
CA GLY A 55 1.84 3.46 -2.81
C GLY A 55 2.84 4.62 -2.82
N VAL A 56 2.84 5.42 -3.89
CA VAL A 56 3.70 6.60 -4.04
C VAL A 56 3.44 7.62 -2.93
N PHE A 57 2.17 7.88 -2.59
CA PHE A 57 1.82 8.79 -1.49
C PHE A 57 2.42 8.32 -0.16
N LEU A 58 2.21 7.06 0.21
CA LEU A 58 2.73 6.49 1.46
C LEU A 58 4.26 6.48 1.50
N GLU A 59 4.92 6.24 0.37
CA GLU A 59 6.39 6.28 0.26
C GLU A 59 6.93 7.71 0.38
N SER A 60 6.18 8.71 -0.10
CA SER A 60 6.57 10.12 -0.06
C SER A 60 6.43 10.76 1.34
N ASP A 61 5.53 10.24 2.18
CA ASP A 61 5.32 10.74 3.54
C ASP A 61 6.43 10.24 4.49
N ARG A 62 7.44 11.09 4.71
CA ARG A 62 8.58 10.80 5.58
C ARG A 62 8.18 10.54 7.03
N VAL A 63 7.14 11.22 7.53
CA VAL A 63 6.66 11.04 8.92
C VAL A 63 6.06 9.66 9.04
N PHE A 64 5.21 9.28 8.08
CA PHE A 64 4.65 7.93 8.00
C PHE A 64 5.74 6.87 7.85
N VAL A 65 6.70 7.05 6.94
CA VAL A 65 7.79 6.07 6.71
C VAL A 65 8.61 5.86 7.98
N LYS A 66 8.96 6.94 8.71
CA LYS A 66 9.66 6.85 9.99
C LYS A 66 8.82 6.11 11.03
N ALA A 67 7.57 6.50 11.21
CA ALA A 67 6.65 5.88 12.16
C ALA A 67 6.42 4.40 11.85
N ARG A 68 6.29 4.02 10.58
CA ARG A 68 6.15 2.62 10.14
C ARG A 68 7.40 1.81 10.48
N ARG A 69 8.60 2.36 10.26
CA ARG A 69 9.86 1.69 10.61
C ARG A 69 10.03 1.52 12.13
N GLU A 70 9.65 2.51 12.91
CA GLU A 70 9.80 2.50 14.38
C GLU A 70 8.70 1.68 15.06
N GLY A 71 7.45 1.83 14.64
CA GLY A 71 6.28 1.11 15.17
C GLY A 71 6.28 -0.40 14.88
N LEU A 72 6.81 -0.83 13.73
CA LEU A 72 6.99 -2.26 13.42
C LEU A 72 8.14 -2.90 14.20
N ARG A 73 9.13 -2.12 14.65
CA ARG A 73 10.23 -2.63 15.50
C ARG A 73 9.79 -2.86 16.95
N SER A 74 8.86 -2.05 17.46
CA SER A 74 8.37 -2.16 18.84
C SER A 74 7.41 -3.32 19.09
N SER A 75 6.86 -3.96 18.05
CA SER A 75 5.94 -5.09 18.22
C SER A 75 6.64 -6.47 18.25
N GLY A 76 7.95 -6.55 17.97
CA GLY A 76 8.69 -7.81 17.87
C GLY A 76 9.48 -8.23 19.12
N ASN A 77 9.53 -7.42 20.18
CA ASN A 77 10.47 -7.64 21.30
C ASN A 77 9.81 -7.78 22.69
N ARG A 78 8.53 -8.19 22.77
CA ARG A 78 7.78 -8.25 24.05
C ARG A 78 7.38 -9.65 24.54
N THR A 79 8.11 -10.70 24.15
CA THR A 79 7.88 -12.07 24.67
C THR A 79 9.18 -12.81 24.97
N LYS A 80 9.97 -12.34 25.94
CA LYS A 80 10.83 -13.22 26.75
C LYS A 80 11.27 -12.50 28.02
N GLY A 81 10.61 -12.81 29.13
CA GLY A 81 11.10 -12.45 30.45
C GLY A 81 10.00 -11.99 31.39
N GLU A 82 9.12 -12.90 31.81
CA GLU A 82 8.61 -12.88 33.17
C GLU A 82 8.61 -14.32 33.69
N ILE A 83 9.53 -14.49 34.65
CA ILE A 83 9.71 -15.50 35.71
C ILE A 83 8.46 -16.27 36.14
#